data_AF-A0A968IES1-F1
#
_entry.id   AF-A0A968IES1-F1
#
_cell.length_a   1.000
_cell.length_b   1.000
_cell.length_c   1.000
_cell.angle_alpha   90.00
_cell.angle_beta   90.00
_cell.angle_gamma   90.00
#
_symmetry.space_group_name_H-M   'P 1'
#
loop_
_entity.id
_entity.type
_entity.pdbx_description
1 polymer ?
#
loop_
_entity_poly.entity_id
_entity_poly.type
_entity_poly.pdbx_seq_one_letter_code
_entity_poly.pdbx_strand_id
1 'polypeptide(L)' 'MTIQFKVPKMACSACGDTITKAVKGVDPSATVRTDLKTKFVEIETQASQSAIAQAITAAGYPVAGNPSKGGGKWKIPV' A
#
# COMPACT_ATOMS: atom_id res chain seq x y z
N MET A 1 -12.31 1.58 -1.87
CA MET A 1 -11.81 2.66 -0.98
C MET A 1 -10.30 2.75 -1.12
N THR A 2 -9.72 3.92 -0.89
CA THR A 2 -8.28 4.16 -1.09
C THR A 2 -7.59 4.34 0.25
N ILE A 3 -6.57 3.53 0.51
CA ILE A 3 -5.79 3.52 1.74
C ILE A 3 -4.31 3.70 1.41
N GLN A 4 -3.60 4.42 2.26
CA GLN A 4 -2.19 4.72 2.03
C GLN A 4 -1.34 4.23 3.20
N PHE A 5 -0.19 3.65 2.86
CA PHE A 5 0.79 3.16 3.81
C PHE A 5 2.17 3.70 3.48
N LYS A 6 2.92 4.06 4.51
CA LYS A 6 4.34 4.39 4.36
C LYS A 6 5.16 3.12 4.48
N VAL A 7 5.95 2.80 3.45
CA VAL A 7 6.81 1.62 3.42
C VAL A 7 8.26 2.08 3.27
N PRO A 8 8.95 2.42 4.37
CA PRO A 8 10.32 2.93 4.31
C PRO A 8 11.30 1.90 3.72
N LYS A 9 10.99 0.61 3.85
CA LYS A 9 11.74 -0.50 3.23
C LYS A 9 11.62 -0.59 1.71
N MET A 10 10.78 0.23 1.09
CA MET A 10 10.54 0.20 -0.35
C MET A 10 11.67 0.92 -1.11
N ALA A 11 12.71 0.17 -1.45
CA ALA A 11 13.90 0.70 -2.10
C ALA A 11 13.90 0.55 -3.63
N CYS A 12 13.19 -0.45 -4.17
CA CYS A 12 13.18 -0.78 -5.59
C CYS A 12 11.78 -1.14 -6.10
N SER A 13 11.57 -1.03 -7.42
CA SER A 13 10.29 -1.36 -8.07
C SER A 13 9.82 -2.79 -7.75
N ALA A 14 10.74 -3.75 -7.60
CA ALA A 14 10.41 -5.13 -7.23
C ALA A 14 9.78 -5.27 -5.83
N CYS A 15 10.06 -4.34 -4.90
CA CYS A 15 9.33 -4.28 -3.63
C CYS A 15 7.86 -3.96 -3.86
N GLY A 16 7.55 -3.12 -4.86
CA GLY A 16 6.18 -2.76 -5.22
C GLY A 16 5.39 -3.91 -5.79
N ASP A 17 5.99 -4.71 -6.67
CA ASP A 17 5.39 -5.94 -7.17
C ASP A 17 5.08 -6.92 -6.04
N THR A 18 6.01 -7.07 -5.10
CA THR A 18 5.82 -8.00 -3.96
C THR A 18 4.66 -7.57 -3.08
N ILE A 19 4.58 -6.27 -2.74
CA ILE A 19 3.46 -5.69 -1.99
C ILE A 19 2.16 -5.84 -2.77
N THR A 20 2.17 -5.58 -4.08
CA THR A 20 1.01 -5.74 -4.95
C THR A 20 0.49 -7.18 -4.93
N LYS A 21 1.37 -8.18 -5.01
CA LYS A 21 1.00 -9.60 -4.93
C LYS A 21 0.41 -9.96 -3.56
N ALA A 22 1.00 -9.46 -2.48
CA ALA A 22 0.49 -9.69 -1.13
C ALA A 22 -0.92 -9.14 -0.95
N VAL A 23 -1.15 -7.91 -1.42
CA VAL A 23 -2.46 -7.26 -1.41
C VAL A 23 -3.46 -8.00 -2.29
N LYS A 24 -3.06 -8.38 -3.51
CA LYS A 24 -3.90 -9.16 -4.43
C LYS A 24 -4.25 -10.56 -3.90
N GLY A 25 -3.44 -11.11 -3.00
CA GLY A 25 -3.76 -12.35 -2.28
C GLY A 25 -4.93 -12.20 -1.33
N VAL A 26 -5.17 -11.00 -0.79
CA VAL A 26 -6.33 -10.71 0.07
C VAL A 26 -7.52 -10.20 -0.75
N ASP A 27 -7.27 -9.29 -1.68
CA ASP A 27 -8.27 -8.74 -2.59
C ASP A 27 -7.72 -8.73 -4.02
N PRO A 28 -8.10 -9.70 -4.88
CA PRO A 28 -7.60 -9.78 -6.25
C PRO A 28 -8.04 -8.60 -7.12
N SER A 29 -9.09 -7.88 -6.73
CA SER A 29 -9.56 -6.66 -7.41
C SER A 29 -8.82 -5.41 -6.93
N ALA A 30 -7.90 -5.54 -5.97
CA ALA A 30 -7.17 -4.40 -5.45
C ALA A 30 -6.18 -3.81 -6.46
N THR A 31 -6.16 -2.48 -6.53
CA THR A 31 -5.23 -1.69 -7.31
C THR A 31 -4.15 -1.13 -6.39
N VAL A 32 -2.89 -1.43 -6.67
CA VAL A 32 -1.76 -0.95 -5.86
C VAL A 32 -0.94 0.03 -6.67
N ARG A 33 -0.65 1.19 -6.08
CA ARG A 33 0.15 2.26 -6.65
C ARG A 33 1.29 2.56 -5.68
N THR A 34 2.52 2.53 -6.16
CA THR A 34 3.69 2.64 -5.30
C THR A 34 4.54 3.82 -5.71
N ASP A 35 4.84 4.70 -4.76
CA ASP A 35 5.67 5.88 -4.97
C ASP A 35 7.01 5.70 -4.25
N LEU A 36 8.07 5.47 -5.03
CA LEU A 36 9.42 5.25 -4.51
C LEU A 36 10.10 6.52 -4.00
N LYS A 37 9.69 7.70 -4.50
CA LYS A 37 10.24 9.01 -4.10
C LYS A 37 9.84 9.34 -2.67
N THR A 38 8.56 9.19 -2.38
CA THR A 38 7.96 9.51 -1.08
C THR A 38 7.90 8.30 -0.15
N LYS A 39 8.13 7.10 -0.69
CA LYS A 39 8.07 5.80 0.02
C LYS A 39 6.67 5.50 0.55
N PHE A 40 5.66 5.92 -0.20
CA PHE A 40 4.25 5.63 0.08
C PHE A 40 3.70 4.64 -0.92
N VAL A 41 2.76 3.83 -0.44
CA VAL A 41 2.01 2.86 -1.22
C VAL A 41 0.55 3.14 -1.01
N GLU A 42 -0.15 3.39 -2.11
CA GLU A 42 -1.57 3.63 -2.18
C GLU A 42 -2.26 2.39 -2.71
N ILE A 43 -3.32 1.98 -2.04
CA ILE A 43 -4.03 0.74 -2.32
C ILE A 43 -5.50 1.06 -2.42
N GLU A 44 -6.06 0.80 -3.59
CA GLU A 44 -7.49 0.81 -3.83
C GLU A 44 -8.01 -0.60 -3.64
N THR A 45 -8.86 -0.81 -2.64
CA THR A 45 -9.37 -2.14 -2.28
C THR A 45 -10.74 -2.00 -1.64
N GLN A 46 -11.48 -3.11 -1.58
CA GLN A 46 -12.70 -3.21 -0.79
C GLN A 46 -12.44 -3.77 0.62
N ALA A 47 -11.27 -4.37 0.86
CA ALA A 47 -10.90 -4.97 2.13
C ALA A 47 -10.44 -3.94 3.17
N SER A 48 -10.74 -4.18 4.44
CA SER A 48 -10.42 -3.28 5.55
C SER A 48 -8.92 -2.95 5.62
N GLN A 49 -8.61 -1.71 6.00
CA GLN A 49 -7.22 -1.23 6.08
C GLN A 49 -6.33 -2.09 6.98
N SER A 50 -6.87 -2.65 8.08
CA SER A 50 -6.13 -3.58 8.95
C SER A 50 -5.76 -4.87 8.22
N ALA A 51 -6.67 -5.45 7.43
CA ALA A 51 -6.40 -6.67 6.68
C ALA A 51 -5.26 -6.46 5.68
N ILE A 52 -5.26 -5.29 5.03
CA ILE A 52 -4.23 -4.91 4.08
C ILE A 52 -2.90 -4.65 4.78
N ALA A 53 -2.89 -3.89 5.88
CA ALA A 53 -1.68 -3.66 6.67
C ALA A 53 -1.04 -4.98 7.13
N GLN A 54 -1.87 -5.94 7.58
CA GLN A 54 -1.42 -7.28 7.95
C GLN A 54 -0.86 -8.04 6.75
N ALA A 55 -1.51 -8.00 5.59
CA ALA A 55 -1.02 -8.67 4.38
C ALA A 55 0.37 -8.16 3.96
N ILE A 56 0.56 -6.83 3.97
CA ILE A 56 1.83 -6.20 3.61
C ILE A 56 2.91 -6.56 4.66
N THR A 57 2.55 -6.56 5.94
CA THR A 57 3.45 -6.97 7.02
C THR A 57 3.83 -8.45 6.93
N ALA A 58 2.87 -9.32 6.60
CA ALA A 58 3.07 -10.75 6.38
C ALA A 58 3.99 -11.02 5.18
N ALA A 59 3.99 -10.14 4.18
CA ALA A 59 4.94 -10.17 3.07
C ALA A 59 6.36 -9.66 3.44
N GLY A 60 6.61 -9.29 4.70
CA GLY A 60 7.90 -8.82 5.19
C GLY A 60 8.12 -7.30 5.09
N TYR A 61 7.07 -6.55 4.76
CA TYR A 61 7.11 -5.09 4.62
C TYR A 61 6.31 -4.43 5.75
N PRO A 62 6.93 -4.12 6.90
CA PRO A 62 6.23 -3.42 7.98
C PRO A 62 5.83 -2.01 7.50
N VAL A 63 4.54 -1.70 7.62
CA VAL A 63 4.00 -0.38 7.28
C VAL A 63 4.19 0.58 8.47
N ALA A 64 4.86 1.70 8.22
CA ALA A 64 5.16 2.71 9.24
C ALA A 64 4.08 3.79 9.22
N GLY A 65 2.90 3.48 9.75
CA GLY A 65 1.83 4.46 9.87
C GLY A 65 0.54 3.80 10.30
N ASN A 66 0.01 4.25 11.44
CA ASN A 66 -1.36 3.94 11.82
C ASN A 66 -2.28 4.42 10.68
N PRO A 67 -3.34 3.67 10.35
CA PRO A 67 -4.24 3.98 9.24
C PRO A 67 -4.96 5.32 9.45
N SER A 68 -4.30 6.43 9.08
CA SER A 68 -4.94 7.73 9.12
C SER A 68 -5.89 7.81 7.95
N LYS A 69 -7.20 7.84 8.25
CA LYS A 69 -8.28 8.09 7.30
C LYS A 69 -7.83 9.08 6.21
N GLY A 70 -7.69 8.60 4.98
CA GLY A 70 -7.29 9.40 3.83
C GLY A 70 -8.41 10.34 3.39
N GLY A 71 -8.61 11.43 4.14
CA GLY A 71 -9.34 12.61 3.71
C GLY A 71 -8.35 13.67 3.23
N GLY A 72 -7.63 13.41 2.15
CA GLY A 72 -6.60 14.31 1.66
C GLY A 72 -6.24 13.99 0.22
N LYS A 73 -6.86 14.74 -0.70
CA LYS A 73 -6.73 14.65 -2.15
C LYS A 73 -5.26 14.77 -2.59
N TRP A 74 -4.52 13.66 -2.66
CA TRP A 74 -3.18 13.64 -3.25
C TRP A 74 -3.33 13.58 -4.78
N LYS A 75 -3.33 14.76 -5.42
CA LYS A 75 -3.10 14.86 -6.86
C LYS A 75 -1.61 14.64 -7.10
N ILE A 76 -1.22 13.41 -7.43
CA ILE A 76 0.07 13.12 -8.03
C ILE A 76 -0.08 13.56 -9.51
N PRO A 77 0.68 14.55 -10.01
CA PRO A 77 0.70 14.83 -11.44
C PRO A 77 1.30 13.62 -12.17
N VAL A 78 0.57 13.14 -13.18
CA VAL A 78 0.99 12.13 -14.16
C VAL A 78 2.29 12.55 -14.85
#